data_AF-A0A809S816-F1
#
_entry.id   AF-A0A809S816-F1
#
_cell.length_a   1.000
_cell.length_b   1.000
_cell.length_c   1.000
_cell.angle_alpha   90.00
_cell.angle_beta   90.00
_cell.angle_gamma   90.00
#
_symmetry.space_group_name_H-M   'P 1'
#
loop_
_entity.id
_entity.type
_entity.pdbx_description
1 polymer ?
#
loop_
_entity_poly.entity_id
_entity_poly.type
_entity_poly.pdbx_seq_one_letter_code
_entity_poly.pdbx_strand_id
1 'polypeptide(L)'
;MVLKVSRKAWIVGTCSVVVLGLVYFAYQITRPRTLGDDAAEFFHAALRGDAGAMLPLVSSREKEVVGWSEPRLRGVLQSLIQPRLQRLNVVERSVSKRVNHPIHPIQGACDVQVRTSDGRETTWTTLAELEDDGRGRCRVTSLLMNLWQLDYFARHPDAGVDTSAFKRAIVEGYSQDQEVLRSVGFHTHVPQLESEECEAWETMVTRYKAKLAGR
;
A
#
# COMPACT_ATOMS: atom_id res chain seq x y z
N MET A 1 -11.93 -56.80 -10.10
CA MET A 1 -13.07 -55.86 -9.91
C MET A 1 -12.65 -54.53 -9.27
N VAL A 2 -11.68 -54.53 -8.35
CA VAL A 2 -11.20 -53.34 -7.60
C VAL A 2 -10.57 -52.22 -8.47
N LEU A 3 -9.80 -52.55 -9.52
CA LEU A 3 -9.15 -51.55 -10.40
C LEU A 3 -10.13 -50.67 -11.21
N LYS A 4 -11.31 -51.19 -11.59
CA LYS A 4 -12.31 -50.43 -12.38
C LYS A 4 -13.02 -49.37 -11.54
N VAL A 5 -13.21 -49.63 -10.24
CA VAL A 5 -13.87 -48.70 -9.31
C VAL A 5 -12.91 -47.55 -8.96
N SER A 6 -11.64 -47.86 -8.71
CA SER A 6 -10.57 -46.87 -8.50
C SER A 6 -10.45 -45.88 -9.67
N ARG A 7 -10.49 -46.36 -10.92
CA ARG A 7 -10.38 -45.51 -12.12
C ARG A 7 -11.58 -44.58 -12.30
N LYS A 8 -12.80 -45.05 -12.00
CA LYS A 8 -14.02 -44.21 -12.04
C LYS A 8 -14.01 -43.15 -10.94
N ALA A 9 -13.57 -43.50 -9.73
CA ALA A 9 -13.43 -42.55 -8.63
C ALA A 9 -12.39 -41.44 -8.95
N TRP A 10 -11.28 -41.80 -9.59
CA TRP A 10 -10.29 -40.84 -10.09
C TRP A 10 -10.86 -39.91 -11.16
N ILE A 11 -11.58 -40.44 -12.16
CA ILE A 11 -12.20 -39.61 -13.20
C ILE A 11 -13.22 -38.64 -12.60
N VAL A 12 -14.08 -39.12 -11.70
CA VAL A 12 -15.07 -38.28 -11.01
C VAL A 12 -14.39 -37.21 -10.16
N GLY A 13 -13.37 -37.57 -9.37
CA GLY A 13 -12.61 -36.61 -8.57
C GLY A 13 -11.91 -35.54 -9.41
N THR A 14 -11.30 -35.93 -10.54
CA THR A 14 -10.64 -34.99 -11.46
C THR A 14 -11.67 -34.07 -12.12
N CYS A 15 -12.81 -34.61 -12.57
CA CYS A 15 -13.90 -33.82 -13.13
C CYS A 15 -14.47 -32.83 -12.09
N SER A 16 -14.63 -33.23 -10.84
CA SER A 16 -15.09 -32.34 -9.76
C SER A 16 -14.11 -31.21 -9.49
N VAL A 17 -12.81 -31.48 -9.45
CA VAL A 17 -11.78 -30.43 -9.30
C VAL A 17 -11.78 -29.48 -10.50
N VAL A 18 -11.92 -29.99 -11.72
CA VAL A 18 -12.00 -29.16 -12.93
C VAL A 18 -13.26 -28.31 -12.92
N VAL A 19 -14.43 -28.86 -12.58
CA VAL A 19 -15.68 -28.10 -12.49
C VAL A 19 -15.61 -27.04 -11.39
N LEU A 20 -15.11 -27.38 -10.20
CA LEU A 20 -14.90 -26.40 -9.13
C LEU A 20 -13.91 -25.31 -9.54
N GLY A 21 -12.83 -25.68 -10.24
CA GLY A 21 -11.86 -24.74 -10.79
C GLY A 21 -12.49 -23.80 -11.84
N LEU A 22 -13.32 -24.33 -12.74
CA LEU A 22 -14.03 -23.54 -13.76
C LEU A 22 -15.10 -22.64 -13.14
N VAL A 23 -15.86 -23.12 -12.15
CA VAL A 23 -16.84 -22.31 -11.42
C VAL A 23 -16.15 -21.20 -10.64
N TYR A 24 -15.05 -21.52 -9.95
CA TYR A 24 -14.23 -20.53 -9.24
C TYR A 24 -13.67 -19.48 -10.20
N PHE A 25 -13.11 -19.91 -11.34
CA PHE A 25 -12.58 -19.01 -12.36
C PHE A 25 -13.67 -18.13 -12.99
N ALA A 26 -14.82 -18.71 -13.35
CA ALA A 26 -15.97 -18.00 -13.88
C ALA A 26 -16.52 -16.98 -12.87
N TYR A 27 -16.58 -17.35 -11.59
CA TYR A 27 -16.95 -16.45 -10.50
C TYR A 27 -15.95 -15.29 -10.35
N GLN A 28 -14.64 -15.55 -10.43
CA GLN A 28 -13.61 -14.50 -10.34
C GLN A 28 -13.69 -13.50 -11.49
N ILE A 29 -14.14 -13.91 -12.67
CA ILE A 29 -14.29 -13.02 -13.84
C ILE A 29 -15.62 -12.25 -13.80
N THR A 30 -16.68 -12.88 -13.30
CA THR A 30 -18.04 -12.30 -13.32
C THR A 30 -18.39 -11.52 -12.06
N ARG A 31 -17.66 -11.69 -10.95
CA ARG A 31 -17.91 -10.92 -9.73
C ARG A 31 -17.60 -9.43 -9.97
N PRO A 32 -18.41 -8.52 -9.40
CA PRO A 32 -18.09 -7.10 -9.44
C PRO A 32 -16.75 -6.85 -8.74
N ARG A 33 -15.97 -5.92 -9.28
CA ARG A 33 -14.71 -5.47 -8.66
C ARG A 33 -15.02 -4.90 -7.28
N THR A 34 -14.23 -5.30 -6.29
CA THR A 34 -14.35 -4.81 -4.92
C THR A 34 -13.32 -3.71 -4.66
N LEU A 35 -13.55 -2.86 -3.66
CA LEU A 35 -12.55 -1.89 -3.21
C LEU A 35 -11.21 -2.55 -2.83
N GLY A 36 -11.24 -3.78 -2.31
CA GLY A 36 -10.03 -4.56 -2.03
C GLY A 36 -9.28 -4.98 -3.30
N ASP A 37 -9.99 -5.18 -4.42
CA ASP A 37 -9.36 -5.43 -5.72
C ASP A 37 -8.71 -4.16 -6.28
N ASP A 38 -9.32 -2.99 -6.09
CA ASP A 38 -8.73 -1.71 -6.50
C ASP A 38 -7.48 -1.36 -5.68
N ALA A 39 -7.52 -1.59 -4.35
CA ALA A 39 -6.35 -1.48 -3.49
C ALA A 39 -5.21 -2.43 -3.91
N ALA A 40 -5.54 -3.67 -4.29
CA ALA A 40 -4.57 -4.64 -4.75
C ALA A 40 -3.97 -4.28 -6.12
N GLU A 41 -4.78 -3.77 -7.05
CA GLU A 41 -4.26 -3.31 -8.34
C GLU A 41 -3.31 -2.13 -8.18
N PHE A 42 -3.64 -1.19 -7.30
CA PHE A 42 -2.76 -0.06 -6.96
C PHE A 42 -1.44 -0.53 -6.35
N PHE A 43 -1.50 -1.46 -5.38
CA PHE A 43 -0.31 -2.10 -4.79
C PHE A 43 0.57 -2.75 -5.87
N HIS A 44 -0.02 -3.57 -6.75
CA HIS A 44 0.73 -4.26 -7.79
C HIS A 44 1.29 -3.31 -8.84
N ALA A 45 0.60 -2.21 -9.17
CA ALA A 45 1.11 -1.17 -10.04
C ALA A 45 2.33 -0.48 -9.40
N ALA A 46 2.24 -0.15 -8.11
CA ALA A 46 3.35 0.42 -7.35
C ALA A 46 4.55 -0.54 -7.30
N LEU A 47 4.33 -1.83 -7.08
CA LEU A 47 5.37 -2.87 -7.07
C LEU A 47 6.08 -3.02 -8.42
N ARG A 48 5.35 -2.88 -9.53
CA ARG A 48 5.92 -2.89 -10.89
C ARG A 48 6.57 -1.57 -11.31
N GLY A 49 6.39 -0.50 -10.53
CA GLY A 49 6.78 0.85 -10.94
C GLY A 49 5.96 1.39 -12.11
N ASP A 50 4.76 0.86 -12.31
CA ASP A 50 3.87 1.17 -13.43
C ASP A 50 2.99 2.38 -13.09
N ALA A 51 3.52 3.57 -13.34
CA ALA A 51 2.83 4.83 -13.09
C ALA A 51 1.54 4.98 -13.93
N GLY A 52 1.52 4.40 -15.13
CA GLY A 52 0.38 4.44 -16.05
C GLY A 52 -0.80 3.62 -15.54
N ALA A 53 -0.54 2.43 -14.97
CA ALA A 53 -1.57 1.63 -14.31
C ALA A 53 -2.00 2.21 -12.95
N MET A 54 -1.09 2.89 -12.25
CA MET A 54 -1.37 3.46 -10.92
C MET A 54 -2.19 4.75 -10.99
N LEU A 55 -1.93 5.63 -11.97
CA LEU A 55 -2.58 6.94 -12.08
C LEU A 55 -4.12 6.85 -12.15
N PRO A 56 -4.74 5.95 -12.93
CA PRO A 56 -6.19 5.78 -12.96
C PRO A 56 -6.81 5.34 -11.63
N LEU A 57 -6.02 4.89 -10.65
CA LEU A 57 -6.48 4.43 -9.33
C LEU A 57 -6.24 5.47 -8.23
N VAL A 58 -5.45 6.52 -8.50
CA VAL A 58 -5.24 7.62 -7.54
C VAL A 58 -6.54 8.41 -7.34
N SER A 59 -6.79 8.82 -6.10
CA SER A 59 -7.89 9.69 -5.66
C SER A 59 -8.02 10.94 -6.52
N SER A 60 -9.25 11.27 -6.90
CA SER A 60 -9.54 12.45 -7.72
C SER A 60 -9.15 13.73 -6.98
N ARG A 61 -9.44 13.77 -5.67
CA ARG A 61 -9.03 14.88 -4.79
C ARG A 61 -7.52 15.01 -4.71
N GLU A 62 -6.80 13.90 -4.52
CA GLU A 62 -5.32 13.95 -4.44
C GLU A 62 -4.70 14.34 -5.79
N LYS A 63 -5.27 13.86 -6.90
CA LYS A 63 -4.87 14.29 -8.25
C LYS A 63 -5.03 15.78 -8.45
N GLU A 64 -6.15 16.35 -8.03
CA GLU A 64 -6.44 17.77 -8.16
C GLU A 64 -5.47 18.62 -7.31
N VAL A 65 -5.29 18.23 -6.05
CA VAL A 65 -4.46 18.99 -5.09
C VAL A 65 -2.98 18.93 -5.44
N VAL A 66 -2.44 17.75 -5.76
CA VAL A 66 -1.01 17.56 -6.05
C VAL A 66 -0.69 17.80 -7.53
N GLY A 67 -1.70 17.72 -8.40
CA GLY A 67 -1.51 17.71 -9.85
C GLY A 67 -0.81 16.43 -10.30
N TRP A 68 -1.23 15.26 -9.81
CA TRP A 68 -0.62 13.98 -10.21
C TRP A 68 -0.77 13.76 -11.71
N SER A 69 0.36 13.53 -12.36
CA SER A 69 0.47 13.11 -13.75
C SER A 69 1.37 11.89 -13.83
N GLU A 70 1.30 11.14 -14.93
CA GLU A 70 2.13 9.94 -15.10
C GLU A 70 3.64 10.25 -14.95
N PRO A 71 4.21 11.34 -15.52
CA PRO A 71 5.62 11.67 -15.32
C PRO A 71 5.98 11.96 -13.86
N ARG A 72 5.12 12.68 -13.13
CA ARG A 72 5.35 12.98 -11.70
C ARG A 72 5.29 11.72 -10.85
N LEU A 73 4.28 10.88 -11.09
CA LEU A 73 4.10 9.62 -10.39
C LEU A 73 5.24 8.65 -10.68
N ARG A 74 5.72 8.61 -11.92
CA ARG A 74 6.93 7.84 -12.31
C ARG A 74 8.16 8.31 -11.55
N GLY A 75 8.37 9.62 -11.43
CA GLY A 75 9.48 10.18 -10.64
C GLY A 75 9.42 9.76 -9.18
N VAL A 76 8.25 9.82 -8.55
CA VAL A 76 8.06 9.38 -7.15
C VAL A 76 8.24 7.87 -7.01
N LEU A 77 7.71 7.09 -7.94
CA LEU A 77 7.86 5.64 -7.94
C LEU A 77 9.33 5.23 -8.01
N GLN A 78 10.09 5.81 -8.94
CA GLN A 78 11.49 5.48 -9.15
C GLN A 78 12.40 5.98 -8.03
N SER A 79 12.19 7.20 -7.54
CA SER A 79 13.10 7.84 -6.59
C SER A 79 12.80 7.48 -5.13
N LEU A 80 11.52 7.27 -4.77
CA LEU A 80 11.11 7.15 -3.36
C LEU A 80 10.52 5.79 -3.00
N ILE A 81 9.66 5.24 -3.86
CA ILE A 81 8.89 4.03 -3.55
C ILE A 81 9.70 2.77 -3.86
N GLN A 82 10.12 2.57 -5.11
CA GLN A 82 10.82 1.37 -5.57
C GLN A 82 12.08 1.05 -4.76
N PRO A 83 12.96 2.02 -4.42
CA PRO A 83 14.13 1.74 -3.59
C PRO A 83 13.76 1.19 -2.21
N ARG A 84 12.65 1.67 -1.62
CA ARG A 84 12.15 1.14 -0.33
C ARG A 84 11.54 -0.24 -0.49
N LEU A 85 10.75 -0.47 -1.54
CA LEU A 85 10.18 -1.78 -1.84
C LEU A 85 11.23 -2.86 -2.02
N GLN A 86 12.35 -2.55 -2.69
CA GLN A 86 13.45 -3.50 -2.87
C GLN A 86 14.14 -3.90 -1.57
N ARG A 87 14.09 -3.04 -0.53
CA ARG A 87 14.63 -3.34 0.81
C ARG A 87 13.65 -4.12 1.68
N LEU A 88 12.37 -4.15 1.32
CA LEU A 88 11.34 -4.90 2.03
C LEU A 88 11.21 -6.28 1.38
N ASN A 89 11.41 -7.34 2.16
CA ASN A 89 11.15 -8.69 1.65
C ASN A 89 9.64 -8.93 1.65
N VAL A 90 8.99 -8.64 0.52
CA VAL A 90 7.58 -8.94 0.32
C VAL A 90 7.38 -10.45 0.30
N VAL A 91 6.50 -10.97 1.15
CA VAL A 91 6.15 -12.38 1.15
C VAL A 91 5.19 -12.62 -0.02
N GLU A 92 5.69 -13.12 -1.15
CA GLU A 92 5.02 -13.19 -2.47
C GLU A 92 3.62 -13.85 -2.50
N ARG A 93 3.22 -14.57 -1.44
CA ARG A 93 1.92 -15.25 -1.32
C ARG A 93 1.04 -14.76 -0.18
N SER A 94 1.37 -13.60 0.39
CA SER A 94 0.68 -13.06 1.58
C SER A 94 -0.41 -12.05 1.27
N VAL A 95 -0.72 -11.81 -0.02
CA VAL A 95 -1.72 -10.83 -0.43
C VAL A 95 -3.11 -11.25 0.03
N SER A 96 -3.66 -10.50 0.98
CA SER A 96 -5.02 -10.64 1.48
C SER A 96 -5.84 -9.41 1.08
N LYS A 97 -7.06 -9.65 0.59
CA LYS A 97 -7.98 -8.58 0.18
C LYS A 97 -9.20 -8.59 1.08
N ARG A 98 -9.63 -7.42 1.55
CA ARG A 98 -10.84 -7.29 2.36
C ARG A 98 -11.59 -6.00 2.08
N VAL A 99 -12.89 -6.04 2.35
CA VAL A 99 -13.73 -4.85 2.47
C VAL A 99 -13.87 -4.57 3.97
N ASN A 100 -13.46 -3.38 4.42
CA ASN A 100 -13.41 -3.07 5.85
C ASN A 100 -14.82 -2.90 6.46
N HIS A 101 -15.78 -2.48 5.65
CA HIS A 101 -17.18 -2.30 6.04
C HIS A 101 -18.11 -3.06 5.07
N PRO A 102 -18.50 -4.32 5.36
CA PRO A 102 -19.23 -5.15 4.41
C PRO A 102 -20.66 -4.65 4.09
N ILE A 103 -21.26 -3.85 4.97
CA ILE A 103 -22.62 -3.32 4.83
C ILE A 103 -22.63 -1.98 4.07
N HIS A 104 -21.61 -1.16 4.29
CA HIS A 104 -21.38 0.10 3.60
C HIS A 104 -19.92 0.13 3.13
N PRO A 105 -19.61 -0.45 1.96
CA PRO A 105 -18.24 -0.58 1.48
C PRO A 105 -17.72 0.80 1.08
N ILE A 106 -17.31 1.59 2.07
CA ILE A 106 -16.65 2.88 1.90
C ILE A 106 -15.14 2.73 1.80
N GLN A 107 -14.62 1.57 2.22
CA GLN A 107 -13.18 1.30 2.23
C GLN A 107 -12.87 -0.19 1.99
N GLY A 108 -11.87 -0.44 1.16
CA GLY A 108 -11.24 -1.74 0.96
C GLY A 108 -9.75 -1.69 1.28
N ALA A 109 -9.19 -2.84 1.61
CA ALA A 109 -7.79 -3.00 1.95
C ALA A 109 -7.16 -4.16 1.19
N CYS A 110 -5.90 -3.96 0.79
CA CYS A 110 -4.99 -5.00 0.37
C CYS A 110 -3.85 -5.06 1.39
N ASP A 111 -3.84 -6.14 2.19
CA ASP A 111 -2.86 -6.41 3.22
C ASP A 111 -1.80 -7.37 2.66
N VAL A 112 -0.52 -7.04 2.80
CA VAL A 112 0.60 -7.86 2.33
C VAL A 112 1.59 -8.00 3.45
N GLN A 113 2.00 -9.23 3.77
CA GLN A 113 3.07 -9.42 4.73
C GLN A 113 4.42 -9.05 4.12
N VAL A 114 5.18 -8.29 4.90
CA VAL A 114 6.53 -7.88 4.59
C VAL A 114 7.44 -8.29 5.73
N ARG A 115 8.62 -8.80 5.39
CA ARG A 115 9.65 -9.12 6.35
C ARG A 115 10.73 -8.05 6.30
N THR A 116 11.00 -7.43 7.45
CA THR A 116 12.08 -6.46 7.61
C THR A 116 13.43 -7.17 7.62
N SER A 117 14.53 -6.42 7.46
CA SER A 117 15.89 -6.96 7.38
C SER A 117 16.35 -7.69 8.65
N ASP A 118 15.73 -7.41 9.79
CA ASP A 118 15.95 -8.06 11.08
C ASP A 118 15.10 -9.33 11.29
N GLY A 119 14.33 -9.75 10.28
CA GLY A 119 13.54 -10.97 10.28
C GLY A 119 12.13 -10.84 10.87
N ARG A 120 11.73 -9.67 11.38
CA ARG A 120 10.36 -9.45 11.85
C ARG A 120 9.38 -9.40 10.70
N GLU A 121 8.18 -9.95 10.91
CA GLU A 121 7.07 -9.88 9.97
C GLU A 121 6.11 -8.77 10.40
N THR A 122 5.71 -7.96 9.44
CA THR A 122 4.70 -6.91 9.62
C THR A 122 3.80 -6.87 8.39
N THR A 123 2.71 -6.11 8.47
CA THR A 123 1.73 -6.00 7.38
C THR A 123 1.83 -4.63 6.75
N TRP A 124 2.00 -4.58 5.43
CA TRP A 124 1.74 -3.41 4.63
C TRP A 124 0.29 -3.43 4.17
N THR A 125 -0.48 -2.42 4.58
CA THR A 125 -1.85 -2.20 4.11
C THR A 125 -1.90 -1.09 3.06
N THR A 126 -2.45 -1.41 1.89
CA THR A 126 -2.90 -0.42 0.89
C THR A 126 -4.41 -0.25 1.00
N LEU A 127 -4.90 0.99 1.04
CA LEU A 127 -6.31 1.31 1.22
C LEU A 127 -6.89 1.97 -0.04
N ALA A 128 -8.09 1.54 -0.40
CA ALA A 128 -8.93 2.20 -1.39
C ALA A 128 -10.21 2.71 -0.71
N GLU A 129 -10.58 3.95 -0.97
CA GLU A 129 -11.80 4.59 -0.49
C GLU A 129 -12.79 4.72 -1.66
N LEU A 130 -14.09 4.53 -1.39
CA LEU A 130 -15.13 4.74 -2.38
C LEU A 130 -15.24 6.23 -2.69
N GLU A 131 -15.11 6.62 -3.96
CA GLU A 131 -15.41 7.98 -4.44
C GLU A 131 -16.76 8.03 -5.18
N ASP A 132 -17.23 9.24 -5.50
CA ASP A 132 -18.54 9.53 -6.12
C ASP A 132 -18.75 8.83 -7.48
N ASP A 133 -17.66 8.44 -8.15
CA ASP A 133 -17.68 7.69 -9.41
C ASP A 133 -17.96 6.18 -9.22
N GLY A 134 -18.18 5.75 -7.98
CA GLY A 134 -18.47 4.37 -7.62
C GLY A 134 -17.25 3.46 -7.64
N ARG A 135 -16.02 4.00 -7.75
CA ARG A 135 -14.77 3.22 -7.79
C ARG A 135 -13.95 3.39 -6.53
N GLY A 136 -13.12 2.39 -6.23
CA GLY A 136 -12.11 2.48 -5.18
C GLY A 136 -10.92 3.31 -5.63
N ARG A 137 -10.56 4.29 -4.80
CA ARG A 137 -9.48 5.22 -5.07
C ARG A 137 -8.46 5.22 -3.95
N CYS A 138 -7.20 5.14 -4.32
CA CYS A 138 -6.07 5.06 -3.39
C CYS A 138 -5.35 6.41 -3.30
N ARG A 139 -4.61 6.61 -2.21
CA ARG A 139 -3.77 7.80 -2.04
C ARG A 139 -2.29 7.45 -2.14
N VAL A 140 -1.55 8.18 -2.97
CA VAL A 140 -0.08 8.10 -3.07
C VAL A 140 0.55 8.52 -1.74
N THR A 141 -0.05 9.51 -1.06
CA THR A 141 0.35 9.93 0.29
C THR A 141 0.32 8.79 1.28
N SER A 142 -0.79 8.04 1.34
CA SER A 142 -0.93 6.89 2.24
C SER A 142 0.07 5.78 1.93
N LEU A 143 0.40 5.58 0.64
CA LEU A 143 1.47 4.67 0.24
C LEU A 143 2.84 5.11 0.79
N LEU A 144 3.22 6.37 0.57
CA LEU A 144 4.49 6.91 1.08
C LEU A 144 4.58 6.82 2.60
N MET A 145 3.50 7.18 3.31
CA MET A 145 3.46 7.11 4.78
C MET A 145 3.67 5.69 5.30
N ASN A 146 3.01 4.69 4.70
CA ASN A 146 3.22 3.29 5.05
C ASN A 146 4.67 2.86 4.80
N LEU A 147 5.27 3.26 3.68
CA LEU A 147 6.65 2.90 3.37
C LEU A 147 7.66 3.55 4.33
N TRP A 148 7.42 4.81 4.73
CA TRP A 148 8.23 5.47 5.74
C TRP A 148 8.10 4.78 7.11
N GLN A 149 6.90 4.35 7.49
CA GLN A 149 6.69 3.57 8.70
C GLN A 149 7.47 2.25 8.69
N LEU A 150 7.38 1.48 7.60
CA LEU A 150 8.08 0.21 7.46
C LEU A 150 9.60 0.39 7.48
N ASP A 151 10.11 1.39 6.78
CA ASP A 151 11.54 1.72 6.76
C ASP A 151 12.03 2.18 8.15
N TYR A 152 11.25 2.99 8.84
CA TYR A 152 11.57 3.45 10.20
C TYR A 152 11.64 2.29 11.19
N PHE A 153 10.66 1.39 11.18
CA PHE A 153 10.65 0.24 12.08
C PHE A 153 11.75 -0.78 11.78
N ALA A 154 12.16 -0.91 10.52
CA ALA A 154 13.33 -1.71 10.16
C ALA A 154 14.63 -1.14 10.75
N ARG A 155 14.74 0.19 10.87
CA ARG A 155 15.92 0.88 11.43
C ARG A 155 15.87 1.08 12.94
N HIS A 156 14.68 1.06 13.54
CA HIS A 156 14.46 1.26 14.97
C HIS A 156 13.67 0.08 15.55
N PRO A 157 14.30 -1.09 15.76
CA PRO A 157 13.60 -2.29 16.17
C PRO A 157 12.96 -2.19 17.55
N ASP A 158 13.53 -1.38 18.44
CA ASP A 158 13.03 -1.14 19.79
C ASP A 158 11.93 -0.07 19.84
N ALA A 159 11.61 0.56 18.71
CA ALA A 159 10.48 1.49 18.67
C ALA A 159 9.18 0.70 18.82
N GLY A 160 8.48 0.91 19.93
CA GLY A 160 7.13 0.37 20.12
C GLY A 160 6.20 0.80 18.99
N VAL A 161 5.23 -0.06 18.65
CA VAL A 161 4.20 0.25 17.63
C VAL A 161 3.13 1.13 18.27
N ASP A 162 3.47 2.38 18.53
CA ASP A 162 2.55 3.39 19.06
C ASP A 162 2.42 4.60 18.11
N THR A 163 1.44 5.46 18.40
CA THR A 163 1.17 6.67 17.62
C THR A 163 2.38 7.60 17.53
N SER A 164 3.25 7.63 18.56
CA SER A 164 4.44 8.48 18.56
C SER A 164 5.51 7.97 17.60
N ALA A 165 5.70 6.66 17.53
CA ALA A 165 6.62 6.02 16.60
C ALA A 165 6.14 6.15 15.15
N PHE A 166 4.83 6.04 14.93
CA PHE A 166 4.22 6.35 13.63
C PHE A 166 4.51 7.79 13.19
N LYS A 167 4.21 8.80 14.04
CA LYS A 167 4.49 10.20 13.72
C LYS A 167 5.97 10.45 13.41
N ARG A 168 6.88 9.90 14.22
CA ARG A 168 8.34 10.00 13.98
C ARG A 168 8.75 9.42 12.64
N ALA A 169 8.21 8.26 12.25
CA ALA A 169 8.50 7.66 10.95
C ALA A 169 8.10 8.57 9.78
N ILE A 170 6.92 9.18 9.85
CA ILE A 170 6.44 10.11 8.83
C ILE A 170 7.32 11.35 8.77
N VAL A 171 7.68 11.94 9.93
CA VAL A 171 8.59 13.10 10.01
C VAL A 171 9.91 12.81 9.31
N GLU A 172 10.52 11.69 9.68
CA GLU A 172 11.86 11.35 9.22
C GLU A 172 11.85 11.03 7.73
N GLY A 173 10.89 10.23 7.27
CA GLY A 173 10.72 9.89 5.86
C GLY A 173 10.46 11.13 4.99
N TYR A 174 9.56 12.02 5.43
CA TYR A 174 9.31 13.28 4.73
C TYR A 174 10.55 14.17 4.66
N SER A 175 11.30 14.28 5.77
CA SER A 175 12.54 15.08 5.79
C SER A 175 13.62 14.53 4.87
N GLN A 176 13.70 13.20 4.69
CA GLN A 176 14.63 12.56 3.76
C GLN A 176 14.22 12.78 2.30
N ASP A 177 12.91 12.77 2.03
CA ASP A 177 12.37 12.80 0.67
C ASP A 177 12.00 14.22 0.19
N GLN A 178 12.23 15.23 1.02
CA GLN A 178 11.72 16.60 0.84
C GLN A 178 12.05 17.22 -0.52
N GLU A 179 13.25 16.98 -1.06
CA GLU A 179 13.68 17.52 -2.34
C GLU A 179 12.86 16.95 -3.51
N VAL A 180 12.66 15.63 -3.53
CA VAL A 180 11.87 14.94 -4.54
C VAL A 180 10.39 15.29 -4.41
N LEU A 181 9.87 15.37 -3.18
CA LEU A 181 8.49 15.75 -2.93
C LEU A 181 8.21 17.20 -3.36
N ARG A 182 9.17 18.11 -3.16
CA ARG A 182 9.07 19.49 -3.67
C ARG A 182 9.04 19.54 -5.18
N SER A 183 9.90 18.79 -5.87
CA SER A 183 10.00 18.81 -7.32
C SER A 183 8.73 18.31 -8.04
N VAL A 184 7.93 17.49 -7.37
CA VAL A 184 6.62 17.01 -7.90
C VAL A 184 5.40 17.78 -7.39
N GLY A 185 5.60 18.83 -6.58
CA GLY A 185 4.52 19.66 -6.05
C GLY A 185 3.81 19.10 -4.80
N PHE A 186 4.38 18.08 -4.16
CA PHE A 186 3.78 17.40 -3.00
C PHE A 186 3.97 18.16 -1.67
N HIS A 187 4.89 19.12 -1.62
CA HIS A 187 5.20 19.91 -0.42
C HIS A 187 4.02 20.73 0.13
N THR A 188 2.96 20.95 -0.66
CA THR A 188 1.72 21.62 -0.25
C THR A 188 0.70 20.68 0.40
N HIS A 189 0.92 19.36 0.35
CA HIS A 189 -0.05 18.34 0.78
C HIS A 189 0.48 17.39 1.87
N VAL A 190 1.53 17.77 2.59
CA VAL A 190 1.85 17.07 3.86
C VAL A 190 0.57 17.07 4.69
N PRO A 191 0.12 15.92 5.25
CA PRO A 191 -1.06 15.88 6.10
C PRO A 191 -0.91 17.00 7.13
N GLN A 192 -1.80 17.98 7.09
CA GLN A 192 -1.99 18.91 8.18
C GLN A 192 -2.48 18.05 9.35
N LEU A 193 -1.53 17.46 10.08
CA LEU A 193 -1.70 17.21 11.49
C LEU A 193 -2.20 18.56 12.04
N GLU A 194 -3.40 18.53 12.63
CA GLU A 194 -4.22 19.71 12.97
C GLU A 194 -3.36 20.86 13.51
N SER A 195 -3.70 22.12 13.24
CA SER A 195 -2.76 23.27 13.26
C SER A 195 -1.82 23.40 14.48
N GLU A 196 -2.20 22.93 15.67
CA GLU A 196 -1.32 22.86 16.85
C GLU A 196 -0.18 21.84 16.70
N GLU A 197 -0.43 20.72 16.01
CA GLU A 197 0.56 19.71 15.67
C GLU A 197 1.50 20.17 14.54
N CYS A 198 1.12 21.14 13.71
CA CYS A 198 1.97 21.68 12.63
C CYS A 198 3.08 22.60 13.17
N GLU A 199 2.77 23.49 14.11
CA GLU A 199 3.79 24.23 14.87
C GLU A 199 4.66 23.28 15.69
N ALA A 200 4.05 22.26 16.31
CA ALA A 200 4.80 21.20 16.97
C ALA A 200 5.62 20.37 15.98
N TRP A 201 5.20 20.21 14.72
CA TRP A 201 5.85 19.44 13.67
C TRP A 201 7.06 20.18 13.11
N GLU A 202 6.94 21.45 12.76
CA GLU A 202 8.09 22.27 12.36
C GLU A 202 9.08 22.41 13.52
N THR A 203 8.59 22.57 14.76
CA THR A 203 9.42 22.58 15.96
C THR A 203 10.08 21.22 16.23
N MET A 204 9.38 20.11 16.01
CA MET A 204 9.90 18.74 16.19
C MET A 204 10.93 18.39 15.13
N VAL A 205 10.66 18.70 13.85
CA VAL A 205 11.60 18.55 12.73
C VAL A 205 12.85 19.39 13.01
N THR A 206 12.70 20.63 13.44
CA THR A 206 13.81 21.53 13.76
C THR A 206 14.63 21.02 14.94
N ARG A 207 13.98 20.59 16.03
CA ARG A 207 14.65 19.98 17.20
C ARG A 207 15.35 18.67 16.85
N TYR A 208 14.74 17.84 16.00
CA TYR A 208 15.32 16.57 15.58
C TYR A 208 16.53 16.78 14.66
N LYS A 209 16.44 17.70 13.69
CA LYS A 209 17.59 18.12 12.86
C LYS A 209 18.73 18.69 13.71
N ALA A 210 18.43 19.53 14.71
CA ALA A 210 19.42 20.06 15.64
C ALA A 210 20.07 18.95 16.50
N LYS A 211 19.30 17.96 16.93
CA LYS A 211 19.80 16.80 17.71
C LYS A 211 20.69 15.86 16.88
N LEU A 212 20.42 15.74 15.58
CA LEU A 212 21.26 14.97 14.66
C LEU A 212 22.54 15.70 14.25
N ALA A 213 22.52 17.04 14.17
CA ALA A 213 23.69 17.86 13.84
C ALA A 213 24.66 18.10 15.02
N GLY A 214 24.26 17.74 16.24
CA GLY A 214 25.06 17.85 17.47
C GLY A 214 25.71 16.55 17.95
N ARG A 215 25.83 15.55 17.07
CA ARG A 215 26.62 14.32 17.24
C ARG A 215 27.65 14.23 16.10
#